data_AF-A0A1J5DG13-F1
#
_entry.id   AF-A0A1J5DG13-F1
#
_cell.length_a   1.000
_cell.length_b   1.000
_cell.length_c   1.000
_cell.angle_alpha   90.00
_cell.angle_beta   90.00
_cell.angle_gamma   90.00
#
_symmetry.space_group_name_H-M   'P 1'
#
loop_
_entity.id
_entity.type
_entity.pdbx_description
1 polymer ?
#
loop_
_entity_poly.entity_id
_entity_poly.type
_entity_poly.pdbx_seq_one_letter_code
_entity_poly.pdbx_strand_id
1 'polypeptide(L)'
;MIFNYKLVFEKIESSLMRNLNIPPEEFKKRIAPFKEIKYWDFRNRTDKNIFWVLSYVVFFGQNDPAYLIERKFNEINKLLCDGAEKGWIGWEVDFNRLNNLSTPEKNKFITEEFKLGRWGSIKDTDFYGNKISGVNRYLKWIIENASTFSDVIRRHNNSFREYIKEKIRVKDLKELDLFEYDYRHPALNSLFKDIRSEFSGFGDKTTYHFLGDLGFNVNKPDSVVCRILNRFGLIDSERDQENALIQIKKFAEETGNITRYIDIIFVKYGQKGDSPIFGTKSGICSPDPKCSMCAAKQYCNYSR
;
A
#
# COMPACT_ATOMS: atom_id res chain seq x y z
N MET A 1 -28.50 18.75 2.80
CA MET A 1 -27.34 19.28 3.55
C MET A 1 -26.09 18.86 2.80
N ILE A 2 -25.21 19.79 2.42
CA ILE A 2 -23.97 19.48 1.73
C ILE A 2 -23.02 18.79 2.72
N PHE A 3 -22.38 17.69 2.32
CA PHE A 3 -21.41 16.99 3.15
C PHE A 3 -20.11 17.81 3.24
N ASN A 4 -19.68 18.15 4.45
CA ASN A 4 -18.45 18.93 4.67
C ASN A 4 -17.24 17.99 4.85
N TYR A 5 -16.56 17.69 3.75
CA TYR A 5 -15.41 16.77 3.70
C TYR A 5 -14.29 17.20 4.65
N LYS A 6 -13.88 18.47 4.61
CA LYS A 6 -12.79 18.99 5.46
C LYS A 6 -13.08 18.81 6.94
N LEU A 7 -14.25 19.25 7.39
CA LEU A 7 -14.64 19.15 8.80
C LEU A 7 -14.79 17.70 9.27
N VAL A 8 -15.32 16.81 8.42
CA VAL A 8 -15.41 15.38 8.74
C VAL A 8 -14.02 14.77 8.87
N PHE A 9 -13.10 15.09 7.96
CA PHE A 9 -11.73 14.60 8.01
C PHE A 9 -10.99 15.06 9.27
N GLU A 10 -11.06 16.35 9.61
CA GLU A 10 -10.47 16.90 10.83
C GLU A 10 -10.99 16.19 12.09
N LYS A 11 -12.29 15.83 12.10
CA LYS A 11 -12.89 15.06 13.19
C LYS A 11 -12.42 13.60 13.23
N ILE A 12 -12.25 12.96 12.07
CA ILE A 12 -11.66 11.61 11.97
C ILE A 12 -10.23 11.62 12.51
N GLU A 13 -9.40 12.55 12.04
CA GLU A 13 -8.01 12.71 12.46
C GLU A 13 -7.92 12.98 13.97
N SER A 14 -8.70 13.94 14.48
CA SER A 14 -8.78 14.24 15.91
C SER A 14 -9.19 13.03 16.76
N SER A 15 -10.13 12.23 16.27
CA SER A 15 -10.51 10.97 16.91
C SER A 15 -9.36 9.97 16.93
N LEU A 16 -8.62 9.84 15.83
CA LEU A 16 -7.44 8.97 15.77
C LEU A 16 -6.34 9.43 16.75
N MET A 17 -6.08 10.74 16.85
CA MET A 17 -5.11 11.32 17.78
C MET A 17 -5.42 11.02 19.26
N ARG A 18 -6.69 10.83 19.62
CA ARG A 18 -7.10 10.40 20.96
C ARG A 18 -7.03 8.88 21.18
N ASN A 19 -6.72 8.10 20.13
CA ASN A 19 -6.72 6.64 20.13
C ASN A 19 -5.34 6.07 19.76
N LEU A 20 -4.28 6.61 20.38
CA LEU A 20 -2.89 6.23 20.17
C LEU A 20 -2.36 5.36 21.32
N ASN A 21 -1.36 4.53 21.01
CA ASN A 21 -0.50 3.81 21.96
C ASN A 21 0.84 4.54 22.18
N ILE A 22 1.07 5.65 21.49
CA ILE A 22 2.28 6.47 21.53
C ILE A 22 1.91 7.95 21.77
N PRO A 23 2.87 8.81 22.15
CA PRO A 23 2.64 10.25 22.23
C PRO A 23 2.21 10.84 20.87
N PRO A 24 1.30 11.84 20.86
CA PRO A 24 0.86 12.54 19.65
C PRO A 24 1.99 13.03 18.73
N GLU A 25 3.08 13.55 19.29
CA GLU A 25 4.20 14.07 18.50
C GLU A 25 4.97 12.95 17.76
N GLU A 26 5.09 11.78 18.37
CA GLU A 26 5.69 10.60 17.72
C GLU A 26 4.79 10.07 16.59
N PHE A 27 3.47 10.11 16.76
CA PHE A 27 2.53 9.78 15.68
C PHE A 27 2.66 10.77 14.51
N LYS A 28 2.70 12.08 14.80
CA LYS A 28 2.90 13.12 13.78
C LYS A 28 4.21 12.91 13.02
N LYS A 29 5.30 12.57 13.72
CA LYS A 29 6.59 12.24 13.08
C LYS A 29 6.49 11.04 12.15
N ARG A 30 5.81 9.97 12.58
CA ARG A 30 5.63 8.74 11.77
C ARG A 30 4.75 8.96 10.54
N ILE A 31 3.78 9.86 10.63
CA ILE A 31 2.87 10.14 9.51
C ILE A 31 3.33 11.30 8.62
N ALA A 32 4.24 12.16 9.08
CA ALA A 32 4.75 13.31 8.33
C ALA A 32 5.22 12.96 6.90
N PRO A 33 5.91 11.82 6.65
CA PRO A 33 6.29 11.49 5.29
C PRO A 33 5.11 11.36 4.33
N PHE A 34 3.92 11.00 4.83
CA PHE A 34 2.70 10.88 4.03
C PHE A 34 2.00 12.20 3.75
N LYS A 35 2.49 13.33 4.27
CA LYS A 35 1.98 14.66 3.93
C LYS A 35 2.71 15.31 2.77
N GLU A 36 3.91 14.83 2.44
CA GLU A 36 4.78 15.46 1.47
C GLU A 36 5.04 14.55 0.27
N ILE A 37 4.75 15.03 -0.94
CA ILE A 37 4.89 14.25 -2.17
C ILE A 37 6.33 13.75 -2.39
N LYS A 38 7.34 14.49 -1.91
CA LYS A 38 8.76 14.17 -2.10
C LYS A 38 9.16 12.76 -1.62
N TYR A 39 8.43 12.20 -0.63
CA TYR A 39 8.67 10.85 -0.12
C TYR A 39 8.01 9.76 -0.96
N TRP A 40 7.00 10.09 -1.75
CA TRP A 40 6.22 9.14 -2.57
C TRP A 40 6.61 9.20 -4.03
N ASP A 41 7.10 10.34 -4.48
CA ASP A 41 7.56 10.58 -5.83
C ASP A 41 8.63 9.56 -6.27
N PHE A 42 8.24 8.67 -7.18
CA PHE A 42 9.12 7.63 -7.72
C PHE A 42 10.37 8.19 -8.39
N ARG A 43 10.36 9.45 -8.83
CA ARG A 43 11.52 10.10 -9.45
C ARG A 43 12.69 10.22 -8.48
N ASN A 44 12.41 10.27 -7.18
CA ASN A 44 13.41 10.38 -6.10
C ASN A 44 13.85 9.01 -5.56
N ARG A 45 13.39 7.90 -6.15
CA ARG A 45 13.64 6.54 -5.66
C ARG A 45 14.64 5.81 -6.55
N THR A 46 15.46 4.96 -5.95
CA THR A 46 16.29 3.99 -6.66
C THR A 46 15.41 2.82 -7.14
N ASP A 47 15.88 2.05 -8.14
CA ASP A 47 15.17 0.85 -8.57
C ASP A 47 15.06 -0.20 -7.44
N LYS A 48 16.06 -0.27 -6.55
CA LYS A 48 16.00 -1.12 -5.34
C LYS A 48 14.91 -0.68 -4.37
N ASN A 49 14.71 0.63 -4.21
CA ASN A 49 13.63 1.16 -3.40
C ASN A 49 12.25 0.95 -4.06
N ILE A 50 12.13 1.15 -5.37
CA ILE A 50 10.89 0.85 -6.10
C ILE A 50 10.55 -0.64 -5.99
N PHE A 51 11.54 -1.52 -6.11
CA PHE A 51 11.34 -2.95 -5.94
C PHE A 51 10.96 -3.33 -4.50
N TRP A 52 11.47 -2.61 -3.50
CA TRP A 52 10.96 -2.71 -2.12
C TRP A 52 9.47 -2.37 -2.05
N VAL A 53 9.03 -1.26 -2.68
CA VAL A 53 7.59 -0.91 -2.74
C VAL A 53 6.79 -2.04 -3.37
N LEU A 54 7.24 -2.53 -4.53
CA LEU A 54 6.62 -3.64 -5.25
C LEU A 54 6.50 -4.89 -4.37
N SER A 55 7.55 -5.18 -3.60
CA SER A 55 7.61 -6.35 -2.72
C SER A 55 6.69 -6.23 -1.50
N TYR A 56 6.71 -5.09 -0.79
CA TYR A 56 5.96 -5.00 0.46
C TYR A 56 4.46 -4.93 0.24
N VAL A 57 3.99 -4.29 -0.85
CA VAL A 57 2.56 -4.19 -1.14
C VAL A 57 1.92 -5.56 -1.37
N VAL A 58 2.71 -6.57 -1.78
CA VAL A 58 2.24 -7.97 -1.90
C VAL A 58 1.74 -8.50 -0.55
N PHE A 59 2.42 -8.18 0.56
CA PHE A 59 1.97 -8.61 1.89
C PHE A 59 0.66 -7.93 2.33
N PHE A 60 0.41 -6.69 1.89
CA PHE A 60 -0.82 -5.94 2.22
C PHE A 60 -1.95 -6.08 1.19
N GLY A 61 -1.66 -6.67 0.02
CA GLY A 61 -2.62 -6.86 -1.07
C GLY A 61 -3.60 -8.01 -0.83
N GLN A 62 -3.36 -8.80 0.20
CA GLN A 62 -4.00 -10.08 0.44
C GLN A 62 -4.97 -9.96 1.63
N ASN A 63 -5.78 -10.99 1.87
CA ASN A 63 -6.79 -10.98 2.94
C ASN A 63 -6.19 -11.10 4.36
N ASP A 64 -4.88 -10.93 4.51
CA ASP A 64 -4.22 -10.92 5.80
C ASP A 64 -4.46 -9.58 6.54
N PRO A 65 -4.77 -9.63 7.84
CA PRO A 65 -4.87 -8.43 8.64
C PRO A 65 -3.58 -7.62 8.62
N ALA A 66 -3.67 -6.34 8.24
CA ALA A 66 -2.51 -5.44 8.14
C ALA A 66 -1.67 -5.42 9.43
N TYR A 67 -2.29 -5.46 10.62
CA TYR A 67 -1.58 -5.46 11.89
C TYR A 67 -0.64 -6.67 12.09
N LEU A 68 -0.95 -7.83 11.48
CA LEU A 68 -0.07 -9.00 11.53
C LEU A 68 1.17 -8.79 10.67
N ILE A 69 1.00 -8.23 9.48
CA ILE A 69 2.10 -7.87 8.58
C ILE A 69 3.00 -6.82 9.24
N GLU A 70 2.41 -5.77 9.82
CA GLU A 70 3.16 -4.71 10.49
C GLU A 70 4.00 -5.20 11.68
N ARG A 71 3.50 -6.17 12.46
CA ARG A 71 4.28 -6.79 13.55
C ARG A 71 5.49 -7.56 13.06
N LYS A 72 5.43 -8.04 11.82
CA LYS A 72 6.47 -8.84 11.19
C LYS A 72 7.35 -8.03 10.24
N PHE A 73 7.13 -6.72 10.14
CA PHE A 73 7.80 -5.87 9.16
C PHE A 73 9.32 -5.84 9.32
N ASN A 74 9.82 -5.88 10.56
CA ASN A 74 11.26 -5.99 10.83
C ASN A 74 11.85 -7.34 10.38
N GLU A 75 11.09 -8.44 10.49
CA GLU A 75 11.51 -9.76 10.01
C GLU A 75 11.50 -9.78 8.48
N ILE A 76 10.44 -9.23 7.84
CA ILE A 76 10.35 -9.05 6.39
C ILE A 76 11.53 -8.23 5.86
N ASN A 77 11.86 -7.14 6.54
CA ASN A 77 13.01 -6.30 6.19
C ASN A 77 14.32 -7.07 6.24
N LYS A 78 14.59 -7.76 7.35
CA LYS A 78 15.82 -8.56 7.51
C LYS A 78 15.94 -9.66 6.44
N LEU A 79 14.80 -10.19 6.01
CA LEU A 79 14.76 -11.24 5.00
C LEU A 79 15.04 -10.70 3.58
N LEU A 80 14.49 -9.54 3.25
CA LEU A 80 14.50 -9.00 1.89
C LEU A 80 15.63 -7.99 1.63
N CYS A 81 16.00 -7.18 2.63
CA CYS A 81 16.89 -6.04 2.47
C CYS A 81 18.33 -6.34 2.94
N ASP A 82 19.33 -5.75 2.28
CA ASP A 82 20.75 -6.08 2.47
C ASP A 82 21.48 -5.20 3.51
N GLY A 83 20.76 -4.67 4.50
CA GLY A 83 21.32 -3.83 5.58
C GLY A 83 20.33 -2.78 6.06
N ALA A 84 20.11 -2.68 7.38
CA ALA A 84 19.01 -1.89 7.94
C ALA A 84 19.45 -0.91 9.02
N GLU A 85 19.26 0.39 8.72
CA GLU A 85 18.98 1.46 9.71
C GLU A 85 18.05 2.56 9.17
N LYS A 86 17.70 2.56 7.87
CA LYS A 86 16.78 3.56 7.31
C LYS A 86 15.34 3.24 7.75
N GLY A 87 14.49 4.25 7.97
CA GLY A 87 13.05 4.03 8.18
C GLY A 87 12.42 3.32 6.98
N TRP A 88 11.29 2.64 7.15
CA TRP A 88 10.71 1.74 6.16
C TRP A 88 10.41 2.33 4.76
N ILE A 89 10.35 3.65 4.64
CA ILE A 89 10.22 4.37 3.36
C ILE A 89 11.51 4.31 2.54
N GLY A 90 12.66 4.21 3.20
CA GLY A 90 13.99 4.16 2.60
C GLY A 90 14.62 2.77 2.55
N TRP A 91 13.85 1.71 2.78
CA TRP A 91 14.34 0.34 2.60
C TRP A 91 14.56 0.03 1.11
N GLU A 92 15.53 -0.83 0.85
CA GLU A 92 15.98 -1.19 -0.48
C GLU A 92 16.17 -2.70 -0.53
N VAL A 93 15.62 -3.33 -1.56
CA VAL A 93 15.78 -4.77 -1.82
C VAL A 93 16.64 -4.92 -3.05
N ASP A 94 17.72 -5.69 -2.94
CA ASP A 94 18.51 -6.06 -4.10
C ASP A 94 17.78 -7.17 -4.88
N PHE A 95 17.01 -6.77 -5.88
CA PHE A 95 16.32 -7.70 -6.76
C PHE A 95 17.28 -8.59 -7.55
N ASN A 96 18.53 -8.16 -7.81
CA ASN A 96 19.50 -9.03 -8.48
C ASN A 96 19.92 -10.18 -7.57
N ARG A 97 20.09 -9.93 -6.26
CA ARG A 97 20.33 -10.98 -5.27
C ARG A 97 19.23 -12.04 -5.32
N LEU A 98 17.96 -11.62 -5.30
CA LEU A 98 16.81 -12.54 -5.34
C LEU A 98 16.67 -13.26 -6.68
N ASN A 99 16.88 -12.55 -7.79
CA ASN A 99 16.81 -13.12 -9.14
C ASN A 99 17.87 -14.23 -9.35
N ASN A 100 19.09 -13.99 -8.83
CA ASN A 100 20.24 -14.87 -8.99
C ASN A 100 20.32 -16.04 -8.00
N LEU A 101 19.35 -16.18 -7.08
CA LEU A 101 19.27 -17.37 -6.23
C LEU A 101 19.16 -18.63 -7.10
N SER A 102 19.91 -19.67 -6.76
CA SER A 102 19.76 -21.00 -7.35
C SER A 102 18.38 -21.59 -7.02
N THR A 103 17.91 -22.54 -7.82
CA THR A 103 16.61 -23.20 -7.57
C THR A 103 16.50 -23.80 -6.15
N PRO A 104 17.53 -24.49 -5.61
CA PRO A 104 17.51 -24.93 -4.22
C PRO A 104 17.35 -23.79 -3.21
N GLU A 105 18.07 -22.68 -3.39
CA GLU A 105 17.98 -21.51 -2.50
C GLU A 105 16.60 -20.85 -2.58
N LYS A 106 16.03 -20.71 -3.79
CA LYS A 106 14.67 -20.21 -3.98
C LYS A 106 13.65 -21.09 -3.25
N ASN A 107 13.78 -22.40 -3.36
CA ASN A 107 12.89 -23.35 -2.69
C ASN A 107 13.01 -23.25 -1.17
N LYS A 108 14.22 -23.19 -0.63
CA LYS A 108 14.46 -22.97 0.79
C LYS A 108 13.83 -21.67 1.27
N PHE A 109 14.02 -20.59 0.50
CA PHE A 109 13.51 -19.26 0.82
C PHE A 109 11.99 -19.23 0.97
N ILE A 110 11.26 -19.97 0.12
CA ILE A 110 9.80 -20.00 0.16
C ILE A 110 9.23 -21.00 1.18
N THR A 111 10.01 -21.94 1.74
CA THR A 111 9.48 -22.97 2.67
C THR A 111 9.96 -22.83 4.11
N GLU A 112 11.18 -22.37 4.33
CA GLU A 112 11.86 -22.45 5.63
C GLU A 112 12.03 -21.08 6.30
N GLU A 113 12.29 -20.03 5.52
CA GLU A 113 12.82 -18.77 6.06
C GLU A 113 11.77 -17.93 6.80
N PHE A 114 10.48 -18.03 6.43
CA PHE A 114 9.48 -17.11 6.97
C PHE A 114 8.04 -17.61 6.84
N LYS A 115 7.34 -17.65 7.97
CA LYS A 115 5.93 -18.07 8.04
C LYS A 115 5.05 -16.92 8.53
N LEU A 116 4.26 -16.34 7.63
CA LEU A 116 3.22 -15.37 7.95
C LEU A 116 1.87 -16.06 8.16
N GLY A 117 1.47 -16.20 9.42
CA GLY A 117 0.10 -16.56 9.80
C GLY A 117 -0.46 -17.81 9.10
N ARG A 118 -1.75 -17.74 8.72
CA ARG A 118 -2.51 -18.87 8.13
C ARG A 118 -2.10 -19.23 6.70
N TRP A 119 -1.31 -18.39 6.01
CA TRP A 119 -1.17 -18.46 4.54
C TRP A 119 0.28 -18.53 4.04
N GLY A 120 1.27 -18.45 4.93
CA GLY A 120 2.69 -18.73 4.64
C GLY A 120 3.05 -20.21 4.55
N SER A 121 2.10 -21.09 4.20
CA SER A 121 2.31 -22.54 4.17
C SER A 121 1.24 -23.27 3.34
N ILE A 122 1.04 -22.86 2.10
CA ILE A 122 0.05 -23.50 1.21
C ILE A 122 0.64 -24.73 0.49
N LYS A 123 -0.24 -25.53 -0.11
CA LYS A 123 0.15 -26.49 -1.14
C LYS A 123 0.27 -25.73 -2.46
N ASP A 124 1.45 -25.76 -3.08
CA ASP A 124 1.74 -25.11 -4.35
C ASP A 124 2.92 -25.84 -5.02
N THR A 125 3.41 -25.36 -6.15
CA THR A 125 4.64 -25.83 -6.78
C THR A 125 5.87 -25.14 -6.22
N ASP A 126 6.97 -25.89 -6.12
CA ASP A 126 8.31 -25.33 -5.97
C ASP A 126 8.84 -24.79 -7.32
N PHE A 127 10.07 -24.28 -7.34
CA PHE A 127 10.71 -23.79 -8.56
C PHE A 127 11.23 -24.91 -9.50
N TYR A 128 11.07 -26.19 -9.14
CA TYR A 128 11.23 -27.32 -10.05
C TYR A 128 9.90 -27.75 -10.69
N GLY A 129 8.76 -27.18 -10.25
CA GLY A 129 7.43 -27.58 -10.67
C GLY A 129 6.83 -28.73 -9.85
N ASN A 130 7.51 -29.20 -8.80
CA ASN A 130 7.00 -30.25 -7.92
C ASN A 130 5.96 -29.69 -6.96
N LYS A 131 4.85 -30.40 -6.79
CA LYS A 131 3.85 -30.05 -5.77
C LYS A 131 4.42 -30.31 -4.38
N ILE A 132 4.55 -29.27 -3.58
CA ILE A 132 5.03 -29.32 -2.20
C ILE A 132 4.05 -28.63 -1.25
N SER A 133 4.22 -28.87 0.04
CA SER A 133 3.50 -28.18 1.11
C SER A 133 4.42 -27.21 1.82
N GLY A 134 3.86 -26.21 2.49
CA GLY A 134 4.68 -25.27 3.25
C GLY A 134 5.16 -24.07 2.45
N VAL A 135 4.61 -23.85 1.26
CA VAL A 135 5.02 -22.72 0.41
C VAL A 135 4.46 -21.41 0.96
N ASN A 136 5.36 -20.47 1.21
CA ASN A 136 5.05 -19.07 1.38
C ASN A 136 4.88 -18.42 0.00
N ARG A 137 3.63 -18.32 -0.45
CA ARG A 137 3.28 -17.78 -1.76
C ARG A 137 3.73 -16.34 -1.97
N TYR A 138 3.80 -15.53 -0.91
CA TYR A 138 4.20 -14.14 -1.01
C TYR A 138 5.67 -14.02 -1.36
N LEU A 139 6.51 -14.83 -0.71
CA LEU A 139 7.94 -14.89 -1.03
C LEU A 139 8.18 -15.48 -2.41
N LYS A 140 7.39 -16.48 -2.82
CA LYS A 140 7.45 -17.03 -4.18
C LYS A 140 7.17 -15.93 -5.23
N TRP A 141 6.09 -15.18 -5.07
CA TRP A 141 5.78 -14.05 -5.95
C TRP A 141 6.86 -12.98 -5.94
N ILE A 142 7.46 -12.67 -4.79
CA ILE A 142 8.56 -11.69 -4.71
C ILE A 142 9.79 -12.17 -5.48
N ILE A 143 10.14 -13.46 -5.40
CA ILE A 143 11.25 -14.05 -6.19
C ILE A 143 10.92 -14.01 -7.69
N GLU A 144 9.72 -14.41 -8.09
CA GLU A 144 9.26 -14.34 -9.49
C GLU A 144 9.34 -12.90 -10.00
N ASN A 145 8.83 -11.95 -9.21
CA ASN A 145 8.84 -10.53 -9.53
C ASN A 145 10.25 -9.94 -9.59
N ALA A 146 11.24 -10.48 -8.87
CA ALA A 146 12.63 -10.03 -9.00
C ALA A 146 13.17 -10.32 -10.41
N SER A 147 12.79 -11.45 -11.01
CA SER A 147 13.11 -11.80 -12.39
C SER A 147 12.37 -10.90 -13.37
N THR A 148 11.04 -10.78 -13.23
CA THR A 148 10.23 -9.88 -14.07
C THR A 148 10.72 -8.44 -14.02
N PHE A 149 11.05 -7.93 -12.82
CA PHE A 149 11.53 -6.56 -12.64
C PHE A 149 12.87 -6.35 -13.33
N SER A 150 13.80 -7.31 -13.21
CA SER A 150 15.08 -7.29 -13.92
C SER A 150 14.89 -7.23 -15.44
N ASP A 151 13.93 -7.99 -15.97
CA ASP A 151 13.61 -7.97 -17.40
C ASP A 151 12.92 -6.69 -17.85
N VAL A 152 12.03 -6.11 -17.03
CA VAL A 152 11.42 -4.81 -17.29
C VAL A 152 12.50 -3.74 -17.37
N ILE A 153 13.35 -3.57 -16.35
CA ILE A 153 14.37 -2.52 -16.39
C ILE A 153 15.33 -2.71 -17.56
N ARG A 154 15.72 -3.94 -17.88
CA ARG A 154 16.62 -4.25 -19.01
C ARG A 154 16.02 -3.83 -20.36
N ARG A 155 14.71 -3.98 -20.54
CA ARG A 155 13.98 -3.53 -21.74
C ARG A 155 13.82 -2.01 -21.82
N HIS A 156 13.96 -1.32 -20.70
CA HIS A 156 13.65 0.11 -20.55
C HIS A 156 14.86 0.87 -19.98
N ASN A 157 15.96 0.89 -20.74
CA ASN A 157 17.17 1.67 -20.43
C ASN A 157 17.76 1.43 -19.02
N ASN A 158 17.65 0.20 -18.51
CA ASN A 158 18.11 -0.21 -17.18
C ASN A 158 17.51 0.62 -16.03
N SER A 159 16.28 1.13 -16.18
CA SER A 159 15.58 1.82 -15.09
C SER A 159 14.08 1.61 -15.11
N PHE A 160 13.50 1.37 -13.93
CA PHE A 160 12.05 1.29 -13.80
C PHE A 160 11.37 2.65 -13.99
N ARG A 161 12.09 3.74 -13.72
CA ARG A 161 11.60 5.10 -13.97
C ARG A 161 11.41 5.37 -15.45
N GLU A 162 12.30 4.86 -16.30
CA GLU A 162 12.16 4.94 -17.76
C GLU A 162 11.00 4.07 -18.25
N TYR A 163 10.82 2.88 -17.68
CA TYR A 163 9.62 2.07 -17.92
C TYR A 163 8.34 2.85 -17.60
N ILE A 164 8.24 3.51 -16.44
CA ILE A 164 7.09 4.35 -16.09
C ILE A 164 6.92 5.47 -17.13
N LYS A 165 7.99 6.23 -17.42
CA LYS A 165 8.00 7.35 -18.37
C LYS A 165 7.41 6.95 -19.73
N GLU A 166 7.83 5.81 -20.27
CA GLU A 166 7.34 5.28 -21.53
C GLU A 166 5.86 4.90 -21.46
N LYS A 167 5.43 4.19 -20.40
CA LYS A 167 4.03 3.77 -20.23
C LYS A 167 3.08 4.94 -20.05
N ILE A 168 3.50 5.99 -19.35
CA ILE A 168 2.70 7.20 -19.16
C ILE A 168 2.87 8.24 -20.28
N ARG A 169 3.74 7.94 -21.27
CA ARG A 169 3.98 8.73 -22.49
C ARG A 169 4.43 10.17 -22.23
N VAL A 170 5.32 10.36 -21.26
CA VAL A 170 5.87 11.68 -20.93
C VAL A 170 7.27 11.82 -21.52
N LYS A 171 7.59 12.98 -22.09
CA LYS A 171 8.91 13.24 -22.70
C LYS A 171 9.99 13.41 -21.63
N ASP A 172 9.72 14.27 -20.65
CA ASP A 172 10.61 14.54 -19.51
C ASP A 172 9.84 14.36 -18.19
N LEU A 173 10.34 13.49 -17.32
CA LEU A 173 9.77 13.25 -15.99
C LEU A 173 9.76 14.52 -15.11
N LYS A 174 10.54 15.55 -15.44
CA LYS A 174 10.50 16.85 -14.75
C LYS A 174 9.20 17.63 -15.01
N GLU A 175 8.56 17.41 -16.15
CA GLU A 175 7.29 18.04 -16.52
C GLU A 175 6.07 17.31 -15.94
N LEU A 176 6.28 16.13 -15.34
CA LEU A 176 5.22 15.31 -14.78
C LEU A 176 4.65 15.96 -13.51
N ASP A 177 3.38 16.36 -13.59
CA ASP A 177 2.55 16.64 -12.42
C ASP A 177 1.81 15.37 -12.00
N LEU A 178 2.24 14.76 -10.90
CA LEU A 178 1.63 13.53 -10.37
C LEU A 178 0.18 13.72 -9.93
N PHE A 179 -0.26 14.95 -9.63
CA PHE A 179 -1.63 15.23 -9.20
C PHE A 179 -2.66 15.05 -10.33
N GLU A 180 -2.24 15.25 -11.59
CA GLU A 180 -3.07 15.07 -12.79
C GLU A 180 -3.28 13.58 -13.17
N TYR A 181 -2.44 12.69 -12.63
CA TYR A 181 -2.50 11.26 -12.90
C TYR A 181 -3.34 10.55 -11.84
N ASP A 182 -4.67 10.68 -11.98
CA ASP A 182 -5.67 9.95 -11.19
C ASP A 182 -6.19 8.69 -11.91
N TYR A 183 -7.10 7.96 -11.28
CA TYR A 183 -7.68 6.70 -11.79
C TYR A 183 -8.45 6.85 -13.11
N ARG A 184 -8.77 8.07 -13.56
CA ARG A 184 -9.40 8.34 -14.86
C ARG A 184 -8.36 8.64 -15.94
N HIS A 185 -7.13 8.94 -15.57
CA HIS A 185 -6.09 9.30 -16.53
C HIS A 185 -5.74 8.09 -17.44
N PRO A 186 -5.94 8.17 -18.77
CA PRO A 186 -5.78 7.02 -19.67
C PRO A 186 -4.38 6.40 -19.63
N ALA A 187 -3.35 7.24 -19.49
CA ALA A 187 -1.98 6.76 -19.42
C ALA A 187 -1.68 6.01 -18.10
N LEU A 188 -2.28 6.44 -16.98
CA LEU A 188 -2.15 5.72 -15.71
C LEU A 188 -2.91 4.39 -15.78
N ASN A 189 -4.07 4.36 -16.43
CA ASN A 189 -4.82 3.13 -16.67
C ASN A 189 -4.06 2.13 -17.56
N SER A 190 -3.27 2.62 -18.52
CA SER A 190 -2.36 1.77 -19.29
C SER A 190 -1.26 1.18 -18.42
N LEU A 191 -0.60 2.00 -17.59
CA LEU A 191 0.41 1.53 -16.65
C LEU A 191 -0.16 0.53 -15.64
N PHE A 192 -1.36 0.80 -15.10
CA PHE A 192 -2.08 -0.09 -14.19
C PHE A 192 -2.27 -1.49 -14.80
N LYS A 193 -2.79 -1.55 -16.04
CA LYS A 193 -3.02 -2.84 -16.72
C LYS A 193 -1.73 -3.62 -16.91
N ASP A 194 -0.66 -2.91 -17.29
CA ASP A 194 0.66 -3.49 -17.53
C ASP A 194 1.29 -4.06 -16.25
N ILE A 195 1.32 -3.27 -15.17
CA ILE A 195 1.79 -3.73 -13.85
C ILE A 195 1.00 -4.95 -13.38
N ARG A 196 -0.33 -4.90 -13.51
CA ARG A 196 -1.22 -5.99 -13.11
C ARG A 196 -0.96 -7.28 -13.90
N SER A 197 -0.62 -7.19 -15.19
CA SER A 197 -0.35 -8.36 -16.02
C SER A 197 1.05 -8.91 -15.87
N GLU A 198 2.05 -8.07 -15.62
CA GLU A 198 3.46 -8.46 -15.59
C GLU A 198 3.85 -9.08 -14.24
N PHE A 199 3.31 -8.57 -13.13
CA PHE A 199 3.79 -8.93 -11.79
C PHE A 199 2.86 -9.91 -11.05
N SER A 200 3.46 -10.98 -10.52
CA SER A 200 2.81 -11.97 -9.66
C SER A 200 2.27 -11.34 -8.37
N GLY A 201 1.04 -11.69 -8.00
CA GLY A 201 0.39 -11.19 -6.78
C GLY A 201 -0.28 -9.82 -6.92
N PHE A 202 -0.31 -9.24 -8.12
CA PHE A 202 -0.94 -7.94 -8.40
C PHE A 202 -2.37 -8.10 -8.89
N GLY A 203 -3.33 -7.94 -7.96
CA GLY A 203 -4.72 -7.64 -8.29
C GLY A 203 -4.99 -6.13 -8.30
N ASP A 204 -6.24 -5.72 -8.52
CA ASP A 204 -6.57 -4.30 -8.66
C ASP A 204 -6.17 -3.47 -7.43
N LYS A 205 -6.49 -3.97 -6.22
CA LYS A 205 -6.14 -3.30 -4.96
C LYS A 205 -4.63 -3.18 -4.76
N THR A 206 -3.88 -4.26 -5.03
CA THR A 206 -2.41 -4.25 -4.90
C THR A 206 -1.77 -3.29 -5.89
N THR A 207 -2.30 -3.24 -7.12
CA THR A 207 -1.80 -2.36 -8.17
C THR A 207 -2.04 -0.89 -7.82
N TYR A 208 -3.24 -0.53 -7.35
CA TYR A 208 -3.49 0.84 -6.85
C TYR A 208 -2.63 1.19 -5.63
N HIS A 209 -2.39 0.24 -4.73
CA HIS A 209 -1.51 0.46 -3.58
C HIS A 209 -0.08 0.80 -4.04
N PHE A 210 0.45 0.02 -4.99
CA PHE A 210 1.76 0.27 -5.59
C PHE A 210 1.83 1.64 -6.28
N LEU A 211 0.87 1.96 -7.15
CA LEU A 211 0.86 3.23 -7.88
C LEU A 211 0.73 4.44 -6.94
N GLY A 212 -0.10 4.35 -5.90
CA GLY A 212 -0.20 5.39 -4.88
C GLY A 212 1.10 5.56 -4.09
N ASP A 213 1.81 4.47 -3.82
CA ASP A 213 3.12 4.51 -3.14
C ASP A 213 4.29 4.94 -4.04
N LEU A 214 4.05 5.04 -5.36
CA LEU A 214 4.92 5.73 -6.32
C LEU A 214 4.56 7.21 -6.51
N GLY A 215 3.54 7.71 -5.80
CA GLY A 215 3.16 9.11 -5.75
C GLY A 215 2.08 9.53 -6.74
N PHE A 216 1.52 8.61 -7.55
CA PHE A 216 0.37 8.92 -8.39
C PHE A 216 -0.86 9.26 -7.54
N ASN A 217 -1.78 10.07 -8.09
CA ASN A 217 -2.97 10.55 -7.38
C ASN A 217 -4.09 9.49 -7.31
N VAL A 218 -3.76 8.33 -6.77
CA VAL A 218 -4.65 7.19 -6.57
C VAL A 218 -4.49 6.64 -5.16
N ASN A 219 -5.54 6.02 -4.64
CA ASN A 219 -5.51 5.30 -3.36
C ASN A 219 -5.94 3.85 -3.55
N LYS A 220 -5.70 3.04 -2.52
CA LYS A 220 -6.18 1.65 -2.48
C LYS A 220 -7.66 1.66 -2.03
N PRO A 221 -8.64 1.30 -2.88
CA PRO A 221 -10.04 1.22 -2.46
C PRO A 221 -10.30 -0.10 -1.72
N ASP A 222 -9.73 -0.23 -0.51
CA ASP A 222 -9.87 -1.43 0.30
C ASP A 222 -11.15 -1.45 1.14
N SER A 223 -11.42 -2.58 1.79
CA SER A 223 -12.62 -2.76 2.60
C SER A 223 -12.67 -1.85 3.83
N VAL A 224 -11.54 -1.30 4.29
CA VAL A 224 -11.53 -0.35 5.40
C VAL A 224 -12.04 1.00 4.92
N VAL A 225 -11.48 1.50 3.81
CA VAL A 225 -11.91 2.77 3.21
C VAL A 225 -13.37 2.70 2.78
N CYS A 226 -13.77 1.66 2.04
CA CYS A 226 -15.14 1.52 1.57
C CYS A 226 -16.15 1.42 2.72
N ARG A 227 -15.85 0.68 3.80
CA ARG A 227 -16.71 0.63 5.00
C ARG A 227 -16.90 2.01 5.64
N ILE A 228 -15.82 2.78 5.79
CA ILE A 228 -15.92 4.12 6.39
C ILE A 228 -16.81 5.01 5.53
N LEU A 229 -16.57 5.05 4.22
CA LEU A 229 -17.34 5.87 3.28
C LEU A 229 -18.82 5.46 3.22
N ASN A 230 -19.11 4.16 3.20
CA ASN A 230 -20.48 3.65 3.21
C ASN A 230 -21.22 4.02 4.52
N ARG A 231 -20.55 3.93 5.68
CA ARG A 231 -21.11 4.38 6.96
C ARG A 231 -21.41 5.87 7.01
N PHE A 232 -20.65 6.70 6.28
CA PHE A 232 -20.96 8.12 6.09
C PHE A 232 -22.02 8.39 5.00
N GLY A 233 -22.50 7.35 4.30
CA GLY A 233 -23.45 7.49 3.19
C GLY A 233 -22.86 8.13 1.94
N LEU A 234 -21.53 8.06 1.76
CA LEU A 234 -20.83 8.63 0.62
C LEU A 234 -20.72 7.69 -0.59
N ILE A 235 -20.93 6.39 -0.35
CA ILE A 235 -21.00 5.34 -1.38
C ILE A 235 -22.11 4.35 -1.01
N ASP A 236 -22.73 3.73 -2.01
CA ASP A 236 -23.92 2.90 -1.82
C ASP A 236 -23.61 1.52 -1.22
N SER A 237 -22.39 1.02 -1.41
CA SER A 237 -21.96 -0.29 -0.95
C SER A 237 -20.49 -0.32 -0.58
N GLU A 238 -20.09 -1.17 0.37
CA GLU A 238 -18.67 -1.45 0.65
C GLU A 238 -17.91 -2.08 -0.54
N ARG A 239 -18.63 -2.50 -1.60
CA ARG A 239 -18.05 -3.02 -2.85
C ARG A 239 -17.79 -1.96 -3.91
N ASP A 240 -18.27 -0.73 -3.69
CA ASP A 240 -18.21 0.37 -4.64
C ASP A 240 -16.83 1.06 -4.61
N GLN A 241 -15.85 0.41 -5.24
CA GLN A 241 -14.45 0.84 -5.25
C GLN A 241 -14.23 2.10 -6.08
N GLU A 242 -14.96 2.26 -7.19
CA GLU A 242 -14.83 3.42 -8.07
C GLU A 242 -15.29 4.70 -7.36
N ASN A 243 -16.48 4.69 -6.75
CA ASN A 243 -16.89 5.85 -5.97
C ASN A 243 -16.00 6.05 -4.74
N ALA A 244 -15.41 5.00 -4.16
CA ALA A 244 -14.45 5.20 -3.07
C ALA A 244 -13.24 6.05 -3.50
N LEU A 245 -12.70 5.84 -4.71
CA LEU A 245 -11.62 6.66 -5.27
C LEU A 245 -12.06 8.12 -5.42
N ILE A 246 -13.28 8.36 -5.92
CA ILE A 246 -13.87 9.70 -6.07
C ILE A 246 -13.94 10.41 -4.71
N GLN A 247 -14.46 9.72 -3.69
CA GLN A 247 -14.68 10.35 -2.39
C GLN A 247 -13.36 10.66 -1.69
N ILE A 248 -12.35 9.79 -1.76
CA ILE A 248 -11.03 10.07 -1.21
C ILE A 248 -10.36 11.25 -1.90
N LYS A 249 -10.50 11.37 -3.24
CA LYS A 249 -10.02 12.55 -3.97
C LYS A 249 -10.68 13.83 -3.48
N LYS A 250 -12.00 13.84 -3.25
CA LYS A 250 -12.71 15.00 -2.69
C LYS A 250 -12.21 15.38 -1.30
N PHE A 251 -11.92 14.40 -0.44
CA PHE A 251 -11.27 14.68 0.86
C PHE A 251 -9.89 15.33 0.69
N ALA A 252 -9.09 14.86 -0.27
CA ALA A 252 -7.78 15.44 -0.57
C ALA A 252 -7.91 16.91 -1.04
N GLU A 253 -8.78 17.17 -2.02
CA GLU A 253 -9.06 18.50 -2.56
C GLU A 253 -9.54 19.49 -1.49
N GLU A 254 -10.53 19.10 -0.69
CA GLU A 254 -11.14 19.98 0.32
C GLU A 254 -10.24 20.24 1.54
N THR A 255 -9.30 19.32 1.81
CA THR A 255 -8.37 19.48 2.94
C THR A 255 -7.02 20.06 2.52
N GLY A 256 -6.69 20.07 1.23
CA GLY A 256 -5.37 20.40 0.70
C GLY A 256 -4.29 19.36 1.03
N ASN A 257 -4.66 18.17 1.51
CA ASN A 257 -3.71 17.08 1.76
C ASN A 257 -3.56 16.18 0.55
N ILE A 258 -2.43 15.48 0.44
CA ILE A 258 -2.25 14.46 -0.60
C ILE A 258 -3.15 13.25 -0.34
N THR A 259 -3.65 12.61 -1.41
CA THR A 259 -4.56 11.45 -1.36
C THR A 259 -4.01 10.32 -0.48
N ARG A 260 -2.69 10.07 -0.51
CA ARG A 260 -2.06 9.04 0.33
C ARG A 260 -2.17 9.34 1.83
N TYR A 261 -2.12 10.62 2.23
CA TYR A 261 -2.34 11.01 3.62
C TYR A 261 -3.75 10.66 4.08
N ILE A 262 -4.74 11.03 3.26
CA ILE A 262 -6.15 10.76 3.53
C ILE A 262 -6.36 9.25 3.69
N ASP A 263 -5.87 8.46 2.74
CA ASP A 263 -5.96 7.01 2.73
C ASP A 263 -5.43 6.39 4.04
N ILE A 264 -4.26 6.83 4.51
CA ILE A 264 -3.66 6.29 5.74
C ILE A 264 -4.45 6.68 6.98
N ILE A 265 -4.91 7.92 7.07
CA ILE A 265 -5.76 8.34 8.18
C ILE A 265 -7.04 7.49 8.21
N PHE A 266 -7.67 7.24 7.06
CA PHE A 266 -8.83 6.37 6.96
C PHE A 266 -8.51 4.93 7.37
N VAL A 267 -7.42 4.36 6.85
CA VAL A 267 -6.99 3.00 7.19
C VAL A 267 -6.73 2.87 8.68
N LYS A 268 -5.97 3.79 9.31
CA LYS A 268 -5.69 3.71 10.75
C LYS A 268 -6.91 3.99 11.61
N TYR A 269 -7.83 4.83 11.13
CA TYR A 269 -9.10 5.08 11.78
C TYR A 269 -10.03 3.86 11.75
N GLY A 270 -10.00 3.04 10.70
CA GLY A 270 -10.92 1.91 10.51
C GLY A 270 -10.33 0.51 10.64
N GLN A 271 -9.01 0.33 10.67
CA GLN A 271 -8.42 -1.02 10.68
C GLN A 271 -8.62 -1.71 12.04
N LYS A 272 -8.80 -3.04 12.01
CA LYS A 272 -8.80 -3.85 13.22
C LYS A 272 -7.36 -4.11 13.68
N GLY A 273 -7.15 -4.07 14.99
CA GLY A 273 -5.85 -4.35 15.61
C GLY A 273 -4.95 -3.12 15.67
N ASP A 274 -3.98 -3.18 16.58
CA ASP A 274 -3.03 -2.10 16.81
C ASP A 274 -2.02 -2.00 15.67
N SER A 275 -1.56 -0.79 15.36
CA SER A 275 -0.51 -0.53 14.38
C SER A 275 0.82 -0.28 15.09
N PRO A 276 1.79 -1.21 15.08
CA PRO A 276 3.13 -0.93 15.60
C PRO A 276 3.85 0.16 14.79
N ILE A 277 3.65 0.20 13.47
CA ILE A 277 4.30 1.18 12.58
C ILE A 277 3.85 2.59 12.94
N PHE A 278 2.55 2.81 13.10
CA PHE A 278 1.99 4.13 13.37
C PHE A 278 1.74 4.39 14.86
N GLY A 279 1.85 3.38 15.72
CA GLY A 279 1.54 3.47 17.15
C GLY A 279 0.06 3.73 17.45
N THR A 280 -0.86 3.26 16.61
CA THR A 280 -2.30 3.43 16.83
C THR A 280 -2.90 2.21 17.54
N LYS A 281 -3.95 2.43 18.33
CA LYS A 281 -4.79 1.33 18.84
C LYS A 281 -5.68 0.78 17.72
N SER A 282 -6.36 -0.34 17.98
CA SER A 282 -7.45 -0.83 17.13
C SER A 282 -8.43 0.30 16.77
N GLY A 283 -8.74 0.40 15.48
CA GLY A 283 -9.45 1.49 14.85
C GLY A 283 -10.82 1.77 15.47
N ILE A 284 -11.22 3.04 15.42
CA ILE A 284 -12.50 3.53 15.94
C ILE A 284 -13.65 3.07 15.03
N CYS A 285 -13.45 3.10 13.70
CA CYS A 285 -14.44 2.64 12.72
C CYS A 285 -14.14 1.22 12.21
N SER A 286 -13.67 0.35 13.11
CA SER A 286 -13.45 -1.07 12.81
C SER A 286 -14.77 -1.80 12.51
N PRO A 287 -14.75 -3.07 12.06
CA PRO A 287 -15.96 -3.88 11.96
C PRO A 287 -16.81 -3.84 13.24
N ASP A 288 -16.16 -3.77 14.41
CA ASP A 288 -16.75 -3.50 15.72
C ASP A 288 -16.50 -2.02 16.10
N PRO A 289 -17.37 -1.07 15.71
CA PRO A 289 -17.06 0.36 15.82
C PRO A 289 -17.23 0.90 17.25
N LYS A 290 -16.34 1.82 17.63
CA LYS A 290 -16.36 2.55 18.90
C LYS A 290 -16.99 3.93 18.72
N CYS A 291 -18.26 3.98 18.28
CA CYS A 291 -18.93 5.21 17.87
C CYS A 291 -18.94 6.32 18.95
N SER A 292 -18.92 5.97 20.24
CA SER A 292 -18.79 6.93 21.34
C SER A 292 -17.49 7.74 21.32
N MET A 293 -16.42 7.19 20.71
CA MET A 293 -15.12 7.86 20.54
C MET A 293 -15.01 8.66 19.24
N CYS A 294 -16.00 8.55 18.34
CA CYS A 294 -16.01 9.19 17.04
C CYS A 294 -16.52 10.64 17.12
N ALA A 295 -15.65 11.63 16.90
CA ALA A 295 -16.04 13.03 16.85
C ALA A 295 -16.84 13.38 15.58
N ALA A 296 -16.78 12.53 14.55
CA ALA A 296 -17.55 12.66 13.33
C ALA A 296 -18.92 11.96 13.38
N LYS A 297 -19.31 11.37 14.52
CA LYS A 297 -20.55 10.56 14.65
C LYS A 297 -21.80 11.28 14.17
N GLN A 298 -21.87 12.59 14.37
CA GLN A 298 -23.01 13.41 13.96
C GLN A 298 -23.18 13.52 12.45
N TYR A 299 -22.17 13.16 11.65
CA TYR A 299 -22.20 13.13 10.18
C TYR A 299 -22.37 11.71 9.63
N CYS A 300 -22.38 10.69 10.48
CA CYS A 300 -22.37 9.28 10.10
C CYS A 300 -23.79 8.72 10.04
N ASN A 301 -24.17 8.04 8.95
CA ASN A 301 -25.49 7.41 8.81
C ASN A 301 -25.61 6.11 9.62
N TYR A 302 -24.50 5.47 9.97
CA TYR A 302 -24.51 4.22 10.74
C TYR A 302 -24.83 4.41 12.23
N SER A 303 -24.46 5.55 12.82
CA SER A 303 -24.59 5.82 14.25
C SER A 303 -25.69 6.83 14.60
N ARG A 304 -26.41 7.30 13.59
CA ARG A 304 -27.56 8.19 13.75
C ARG A 304 -28.81 7.39 14.07
#